data_AF-A0A1G7FGW8-F1
#
_entry.id   AF-A0A1G7FGW8-F1
#
_cell.length_a   1.000
_cell.length_b   1.000
_cell.length_c   1.000
_cell.angle_alpha   90.00
_cell.angle_beta   90.00
_cell.angle_gamma   90.00
#
_symmetry.space_group_name_H-M   'P 1'
#
loop_
_entity.id
_entity.type
_entity.pdbx_description
1 polymer ?
#
loop_
_entity_poly.entity_id
_entity_poly.type
_entity_poly.pdbx_seq_one_letter_code
_entity_poly.pdbx_strand_id
1 'polypeptide(L)' 'MENGDTYRVTVTENLTKLLDCEYFSDGQFTLSKNGIEVIIDLGDGTCDNKANIIYPNGVTEEVTL' A
#
# COMPACT_ATOMS: atom_id res chain seq x y z
N MET A 1 -25.23 -7.68 5.11
CA MET A 1 -24.57 -7.32 6.38
C MET A 1 -23.36 -6.49 5.99
N GLU A 2 -23.31 -5.23 6.40
CA GLU A 2 -22.14 -4.38 6.21
C GLU A 2 -21.21 -4.63 7.41
N ASN A 3 -19.95 -5.00 7.17
CA ASN A 3 -19.06 -5.52 8.22
C ASN A 3 -18.55 -4.48 9.22
N GLY A 4 -19.01 -3.23 9.17
CA GLY A 4 -18.63 -2.17 10.11
C GLY A 4 -17.13 -1.83 10.14
N ASP A 5 -16.37 -2.31 9.16
CA ASP A 5 -14.93 -2.09 9.09
C ASP A 5 -14.65 -0.62 8.79
N THR A 6 -13.84 0.01 9.64
CA THR A 6 -13.31 1.35 9.39
C THR A 6 -11.93 1.24 8.78
N TYR A 7 -11.74 1.90 7.64
CA TYR A 7 -10.46 2.01 6.96
C TYR A 7 -9.95 3.44 7.06
N ARG A 8 -8.67 3.60 7.38
CA ARG A 8 -7.96 4.89 7.31
C ARG A 8 -6.68 4.71 6.52
N VAL A 9 -6.46 5.60 5.56
CA VAL A 9 -5.22 5.67 4.78
C VAL A 9 -4.49 6.94 5.16
N THR A 10 -3.20 6.81 5.50
CA THR A 10 -2.32 7.96 5.74
C THR A 10 -1.13 7.86 4.79
N VAL A 11 -1.04 8.78 3.84
CA VAL A 11 0.09 8.87 2.92
C VAL A 11 1.32 9.34 3.69
N THR A 12 2.38 8.53 3.72
CA THR A 12 3.64 8.84 4.43
C THR A 12 4.72 9.31 3.48
N GLU A 13 4.66 8.89 2.21
CA GLU A 13 5.55 9.31 1.13
C GLU A 13 4.74 9.63 -0.12
N ASN A 14 5.27 10.48 -1.01
CA ASN A 14 4.54 10.89 -2.20
C ASN A 14 4.20 9.68 -3.08
N LEU A 15 2.93 9.57 -3.47
CA LEU A 15 2.50 8.52 -4.39
C LEU A 15 2.82 8.95 -5.81
N THR A 16 3.64 8.15 -6.50
CA THR A 16 4.08 8.45 -7.87
C THR A 16 3.50 7.43 -8.83
N LYS A 17 3.03 7.93 -9.98
CA LYS A 17 2.52 7.11 -11.07
C LYS A 17 3.18 7.55 -12.38
N LEU A 18 3.71 6.60 -13.13
CA LEU A 18 4.19 6.83 -14.49
C LEU A 18 3.00 6.95 -15.45
N LEU A 19 3.10 7.86 -16.43
CA LEU A 19 1.99 8.13 -17.38
C LEU A 19 1.55 6.89 -18.16
N ASP A 20 2.51 6.03 -18.53
CA ASP A 20 2.28 4.82 -19.32
C ASP A 20 2.10 3.56 -18.45
N CYS A 21 1.93 3.70 -17.13
CA CYS A 21 1.73 2.59 -16.21
C CYS A 21 0.29 2.59 -15.67
N GLU A 22 -0.32 1.41 -15.53
CA GLU A 22 -1.69 1.31 -15.00
C GLU A 22 -1.73 1.55 -13.48
N TYR A 23 -0.65 1.22 -12.79
CA TYR A 23 -0.52 1.22 -11.34
C TYR A 23 0.36 2.37 -10.83
N PHE A 24 0.34 2.61 -9.52
CA PHE A 24 1.37 3.42 -8.87
C PHE A 24 2.70 2.67 -8.95
N SER A 25 3.79 3.40 -9.16
CA SER A 25 5.13 2.85 -9.32
C SER A 25 5.99 3.03 -8.07
N ASP A 26 5.65 3.97 -7.20
CA ASP A 26 6.44 4.33 -6.01
C ASP A 26 5.56 5.07 -4.99
N GLY A 27 6.00 5.05 -3.73
CA GLY A 27 5.40 5.73 -2.61
C GLY A 27 4.91 4.78 -1.52
N GLN A 28 4.64 5.36 -0.35
CA GLN A 28 4.30 4.60 0.85
C GLN A 28 3.11 5.22 1.58
N PHE A 29 2.21 4.39 2.07
CA PHE A 29 1.14 4.81 2.97
C PHE A 29 0.87 3.77 4.06
N THR A 30 0.31 4.22 5.18
CA THR A 30 -0.23 3.30 6.18
C THR A 30 -1.70 3.05 5.94
N LEU A 31 -2.11 1.78 6.04
CA LEU A 31 -3.50 1.34 5.99
C LEU A 31 -3.89 0.83 7.37
N SER A 32 -4.83 1.52 8.02
CA SER A 32 -5.45 1.04 9.24
C SER A 32 -6.80 0.41 8.94
N LYS A 33 -7.02 -0.82 9.41
CA LYS A 33 -8.32 -1.49 9.45
C LYS A 33 -8.68 -1.77 10.91
N ASN A 34 -9.76 -1.14 11.39
CA ASN A 34 -10.24 -1.29 12.78
C ASN A 34 -9.14 -1.07 13.84
N GLY A 35 -8.20 -0.16 13.58
CA GLY A 35 -7.09 0.17 14.48
C GLY A 35 -5.83 -0.68 14.31
N ILE A 36 -5.85 -1.75 13.51
CA ILE A 36 -4.64 -2.49 13.11
C ILE A 36 -4.04 -1.79 11.89
N GLU A 37 -2.78 -1.38 11.98
CA GLU A 37 -2.06 -0.67 10.92
C GLU A 37 -1.05 -1.58 10.21
N VAL A 38 -1.02 -1.50 8.89
CA VAL A 38 0.04 -2.07 8.03
C VAL A 38 0.64 -0.96 7.18
N ILE A 39 1.87 -1.14 6.74
CA ILE A 39 2.52 -0.26 5.77
C ILE A 39 2.34 -0.88 4.38
N ILE A 40 1.96 -0.06 3.41
CA ILE A 40 1.92 -0.41 2.00
C ILE A 40 3.01 0.37 1.30
N ASP A 41 3.96 -0.36 0.73
CA ASP A 41 5.06 0.15 -0.11
C ASP A 41 4.76 -0.21 -1.57
N LEU A 42 4.64 0.81 -2.43
CA LEU A 42 4.20 0.69 -3.82
C LEU A 42 5.34 0.40 -4.80
N GLY A 43 6.57 0.19 -4.33
CA GLY A 43 7.69 -0.20 -5.17
C GLY A 43 8.75 0.89 -5.34
N ASP A 44 9.61 0.71 -6.34
CA ASP A 44 10.88 1.43 -6.49
C ASP A 44 10.89 2.46 -7.64
N GLY A 45 9.73 2.72 -8.22
CA GLY A 45 9.55 3.59 -9.39
C GLY A 45 9.47 2.83 -10.72
N THR A 46 9.62 1.50 -10.72
CA THR A 46 9.39 0.68 -11.92
C THR A 46 7.91 0.37 -12.13
N CYS A 47 7.51 0.08 -13.38
CA CYS A 47 6.15 -0.34 -13.69
C CYS A 47 6.08 -1.88 -13.66
N ASP A 48 5.92 -2.47 -12.48
CA ASP A 48 6.02 -3.91 -12.27
C ASP A 48 4.82 -4.54 -11.53
N ASN A 49 3.73 -3.75 -11.38
CA ASN A 49 2.46 -4.11 -10.73
C ASN A 49 2.55 -4.80 -9.37
N LYS A 50 3.65 -4.57 -8.64
CA LYS A 50 3.90 -5.15 -7.32
C LYS A 50 3.80 -4.10 -6.23
N ALA A 51 3.39 -4.54 -5.05
CA ALA A 51 3.49 -3.77 -3.82
C ALA A 51 3.82 -4.71 -2.66
N ASN A 52 4.36 -4.15 -1.58
CA ASN A 52 4.69 -4.89 -0.36
C ASN A 52 3.76 -4.44 0.78
N ILE A 53 3.13 -5.41 1.43
CA ILE A 53 2.44 -5.22 2.70
C ILE A 53 3.41 -5.58 3.82
N ILE A 54 3.74 -4.61 4.66
CA ILE A 54 4.62 -4.81 5.82
C ILE A 54 3.75 -4.82 7.07
N TYR A 55 3.68 -5.98 7.71
CA TYR A 55 2.89 -6.22 8.91
C TYR A 55 3.61 -5.71 10.18
N PRO A 56 2.89 -5.46 11.29
CA PRO A 56 3.49 -4.99 12.55
C PRO A 56 4.59 -5.89 13.13
N ASN A 57 4.61 -7.17 12.76
CA ASN A 57 5.64 -8.13 13.17
C ASN A 57 6.89 -8.10 12.27
N GLY A 58 6.94 -7.19 11.28
CA GLY A 58 8.01 -7.06 10.30
C GLY A 58 7.97 -8.07 9.16
N VAL A 59 6.94 -8.93 9.08
CA VAL A 59 6.74 -9.80 7.91
C VAL A 59 6.31 -8.94 6.73
N THR A 60 6.86 -9.26 5.56
CA THR A 60 6.51 -8.62 4.29
C THR A 60 5.82 -9.63 3.37
N GLU A 61 4.72 -9.23 2.75
CA GLU A 61 4.01 -9.98 1.72
C GLU A 61 3.96 -9.16 0.42
N GLU A 62 4.49 -9.70 -0.67
CA GLU A 62 4.36 -9.11 -2.00
C GLU A 62 2.95 -9.42 -2.55
N VAL A 63 2.27 -8.39 -3.05
CA VAL A 63 0.96 -8.47 -3.68
C VAL A 63 0.98 -7.85 -5.06
N THR A 64 0.04 -8.27 -5.90
CA THR A 64 -0.20 -7.67 -7.21
C THR A 64 -1.29 -6.60 -7.11
N LEU A 65 -1.05 -5.44 -7.73
CA LEU A 65 -1.95 -4.28 -7.77
C LEU A 65 -3.11 -4.43 -8.77
#